data_AF-A0A9D6UFT3-F1
#
_entry.id   AF-A0A9D6UFT3-F1
#
_cell.length_a   1.000
_cell.length_b   1.000
_cell.length_c   1.000
_cell.angle_alpha   90.00
_cell.angle_beta   90.00
_cell.angle_gamma   90.00
#
_symmetry.space_group_name_H-M   'P 1'
#
loop_
_entity.id
_entity.type
_entity.pdbx_description
1 polymer ?
#
loop_
_entity_poly.entity_id
_entity_poly.type
_entity_poly.pdbx_seq_one_letter_code
_entity_poly.pdbx_strand_id
1 'polypeptide(L)'
;MRLASYNVENLFDRARAMNLKSLSQGKPILERFAELNALLAQPSYSAADKTRMAKLVIELDLEKSDVGDFVILRRNRGGLIKRPKSGGVQIVASGRADWVGSLELRDEPVDEQAMRNTARVMRDVEADVLGVVEVESRPVLRDFNADGVAALGGETCRHAMVVDGNDTRGIDVGLLTRQGF
;
A
#
# COMPACT_ATOMS: atom_id res chain seq x y z
N MET A 1 6.26 14.82 29.75
CA MET A 1 5.34 14.10 28.85
C MET A 1 4.97 15.00 27.69
N ARG A 2 5.57 14.73 26.53
CA ARG A 2 5.29 15.36 25.23
C ARG A 2 4.56 14.35 24.35
N LEU A 3 3.40 14.74 23.86
CA LEU A 3 2.59 13.96 22.93
C LEU A 3 2.68 14.62 21.56
N ALA A 4 2.92 13.83 20.51
CA ALA A 4 2.93 14.32 19.15
C ALA A 4 2.30 13.31 18.19
N SER A 5 1.95 13.79 17.00
CA SER A 5 1.54 12.94 15.88
C SER A 5 2.27 13.36 14.62
N TYR A 6 2.71 12.39 13.81
CA TYR A 6 3.40 12.66 12.55
C TYR A 6 3.02 11.65 11.46
N ASN A 7 2.83 12.12 10.23
CA ASN A 7 2.64 11.24 9.08
C ASN A 7 4.02 10.84 8.53
N VAL A 8 4.32 9.54 8.51
CA VAL A 8 5.60 9.04 8.00
C VAL A 8 5.56 8.67 6.52
N GLU A 9 4.35 8.62 5.93
CA GLU A 9 4.06 8.36 4.52
C GLU A 9 4.79 7.15 3.91
N ASN A 10 4.80 6.00 4.60
CA ASN A 10 5.62 4.82 4.25
C ASN A 10 7.14 5.11 4.35
N LEU A 11 7.87 4.28 5.09
CA LEU A 11 9.24 4.57 5.52
C LEU A 11 10.31 4.07 4.55
N PHE A 12 10.03 3.01 3.80
CA PHE A 12 11.00 2.38 2.89
C PHE A 12 10.42 2.13 1.51
N ASP A 13 9.18 1.65 1.44
CA ASP A 13 8.52 1.26 0.20
C ASP A 13 7.11 1.84 0.14
N ARG A 14 6.82 2.59 -0.92
CA ARG A 14 5.51 3.19 -1.15
C ARG A 14 4.91 2.68 -2.44
N ALA A 15 3.58 2.53 -2.47
CA ALA A 15 2.86 2.29 -3.70
C ALA A 15 3.29 3.30 -4.79
N ARG A 16 3.82 2.79 -5.90
CA ARG A 16 4.38 3.56 -7.01
C ARG A 16 3.42 4.61 -7.57
N ALA A 17 2.12 4.34 -7.51
CA ALA A 17 1.09 5.29 -7.93
C ALA A 17 1.07 6.57 -7.06
N MET A 18 1.54 6.51 -5.81
CA MET A 18 1.61 7.64 -4.88
C MET A 18 2.89 8.46 -5.01
N ASN A 19 3.92 7.95 -5.69
CA ASN A 19 5.19 8.65 -5.90
C ASN A 19 5.26 9.43 -7.22
N LEU A 20 4.17 9.44 -8.00
CA LEU A 20 4.10 10.26 -9.20
C LEU A 20 4.17 11.75 -8.84
N LYS A 21 4.81 12.53 -9.72
CA LYS A 21 5.05 13.98 -9.52
C LYS A 21 3.80 14.81 -9.24
N SER A 22 2.63 14.32 -9.64
CA SER A 22 1.35 14.94 -9.33
C SER A 22 0.35 13.92 -8.82
N LEU A 23 -0.35 14.29 -7.74
CA LEU A 23 -1.52 13.58 -7.22
C LEU A 23 -2.58 13.31 -8.31
N SER A 24 -2.71 14.20 -9.30
CA SER A 24 -3.66 14.02 -10.40
C SER A 24 -3.33 12.85 -11.33
N GLN A 25 -2.08 12.39 -11.33
CA GLN A 25 -1.65 11.22 -12.12
C GLN A 25 -1.84 9.92 -11.34
N GLY A 26 -1.56 9.92 -10.04
CA GLY A 26 -1.67 8.76 -9.16
C GLY A 26 -3.11 8.42 -8.77
N LYS A 27 -3.91 9.44 -8.46
CA LYS A 27 -5.28 9.29 -7.97
C LYS A 27 -6.16 8.41 -8.88
N PRO A 28 -6.18 8.59 -10.22
CA PRO A 28 -6.97 7.72 -11.09
C PRO A 28 -6.52 6.26 -11.07
N ILE A 29 -5.25 5.97 -10.80
CA ILE A 29 -4.74 4.60 -10.70
C ILE A 29 -5.25 3.95 -9.40
N LEU A 30 -5.15 4.67 -8.28
CA LEU A 30 -5.63 4.22 -6.98
C LEU A 30 -7.15 4.01 -6.96
N GLU A 31 -7.91 4.90 -7.59
CA GLU A 31 -9.37 4.78 -7.69
C GLU A 31 -9.77 3.53 -8.50
N ARG A 32 -9.12 3.29 -9.65
CA ARG A 32 -9.36 2.08 -10.46
C ARG A 32 -8.95 0.80 -9.73
N PHE A 33 -7.82 0.83 -9.02
CA PHE A 33 -7.38 -0.27 -8.17
C PHE A 33 -8.41 -0.59 -7.10
N ALA A 34 -8.88 0.42 -6.36
CA ALA A 34 -9.87 0.27 -5.31
C ALA A 34 -11.21 -0.27 -5.87
N GLU A 35 -11.65 0.24 -7.01
CA GLU A 35 -12.87 -0.22 -7.67
C GLU A 35 -12.74 -1.69 -8.12
N LEU A 36 -11.62 -2.07 -8.75
CA LEU A 36 -11.41 -3.45 -9.18
C LEU A 36 -11.32 -4.39 -7.98
N ASN A 37 -10.63 -3.99 -6.91
CA ASN A 37 -10.51 -4.80 -5.69
C ASN A 37 -11.88 -5.02 -5.03
N ALA A 38 -12.72 -3.98 -4.96
CA ALA A 38 -14.08 -4.08 -4.45
C ALA A 38 -14.95 -5.05 -5.28
N LEU A 39 -14.85 -5.00 -6.61
CA LEU A 39 -15.55 -5.93 -7.50
C LEU A 39 -15.04 -7.37 -7.31
N LEU A 40 -13.72 -7.57 -7.20
CA LEU A 40 -13.09 -8.88 -6.99
C LEU A 40 -13.48 -9.53 -5.64
N ALA A 41 -13.85 -8.71 -4.65
CA ALA A 41 -14.29 -9.20 -3.34
C ALA A 41 -15.74 -9.73 -3.34
N GLN A 42 -16.52 -9.49 -4.39
CA GLN A 42 -17.92 -9.88 -4.44
C GLN A 42 -18.10 -11.41 -4.45
N PRO A 43 -19.09 -11.96 -3.72
CA PRO A 43 -19.39 -13.39 -3.73
C PRO A 43 -19.73 -13.93 -5.12
N SER A 44 -20.39 -13.12 -5.96
CA SER A 44 -20.80 -13.44 -7.32
C SER A 44 -20.68 -12.20 -8.21
N TYR A 45 -20.33 -12.38 -9.48
CA TYR A 45 -20.15 -11.31 -10.47
C TYR A 45 -21.30 -11.32 -11.48
N SER A 46 -22.03 -10.22 -11.60
CA SER A 46 -23.00 -10.00 -12.66
C SER A 46 -22.32 -9.79 -14.02
N ALA A 47 -23.11 -9.80 -15.10
CA ALA A 47 -22.58 -9.46 -16.43
C ALA A 47 -22.02 -8.03 -16.50
N ALA A 48 -22.62 -7.09 -15.76
CA ALA A 48 -22.15 -5.72 -15.66
C ALA A 48 -20.81 -5.64 -14.90
N ASP A 49 -20.69 -6.38 -13.78
CA ASP A 49 -19.44 -6.46 -13.01
C ASP A 49 -18.32 -7.01 -13.88
N LYS A 50 -18.55 -8.14 -14.57
CA LYS A 50 -17.55 -8.74 -15.47
C LYS A 50 -17.10 -7.78 -16.57
N THR A 51 -18.03 -7.01 -17.13
CA THR A 51 -17.72 -5.99 -18.15
C THR A 51 -16.87 -4.86 -17.56
N ARG A 52 -17.22 -4.36 -16.38
CA ARG A 52 -16.47 -3.29 -15.72
C ARG A 52 -15.09 -3.76 -15.28
N MET A 53 -14.98 -4.96 -14.71
CA MET A 53 -13.72 -5.58 -14.33
C MET A 53 -12.80 -5.77 -15.53
N ALA A 54 -13.29 -6.27 -16.67
CA ALA A 54 -12.48 -6.41 -17.88
C ALA A 54 -11.91 -5.06 -18.35
N LYS A 55 -12.72 -3.99 -18.30
CA LYS A 55 -12.28 -2.64 -18.62
C LYS A 55 -11.21 -2.15 -17.63
N LEU A 56 -11.41 -2.33 -16.32
CA LEU A 56 -10.46 -1.93 -15.28
C LEU A 56 -9.12 -2.67 -15.41
N VAL A 57 -9.13 -3.97 -15.74
CA VAL A 57 -7.91 -4.75 -15.99
C VAL A 57 -7.11 -4.13 -17.15
N ILE A 58 -7.76 -3.68 -18.22
CA ILE A 58 -7.08 -2.99 -19.33
C ILE A 58 -6.59 -1.59 -18.89
N GLU A 59 -7.42 -0.82 -18.20
CA GLU A 59 -7.06 0.53 -17.71
C GLU A 59 -5.92 0.52 -16.68
N LEU A 60 -5.67 -0.61 -16.03
CA LEU A 60 -4.56 -0.86 -15.09
C LEU A 60 -3.35 -1.54 -15.74
N ASP A 61 -3.30 -1.60 -17.07
CA ASP A 61 -2.20 -2.20 -17.86
C ASP A 61 -1.98 -3.70 -17.61
N LEU A 62 -3.06 -4.43 -17.33
CA LEU A 62 -3.05 -5.87 -17.11
C LEU A 62 -3.61 -6.67 -18.31
N GLU A 63 -3.81 -6.01 -19.47
CA GLU A 63 -4.37 -6.66 -20.65
C GLU A 63 -3.46 -7.78 -21.18
N LYS A 64 -2.14 -7.54 -21.23
CA LYS A 64 -1.16 -8.46 -21.83
C LYS A 64 -0.46 -9.34 -20.81
N SER A 65 -0.40 -8.92 -19.56
CA SER A 65 0.35 -9.55 -18.47
C SER A 65 -0.41 -9.42 -17.15
N ASP A 66 -0.10 -10.28 -16.18
CA ASP A 66 -0.55 -10.15 -14.79
C ASP A 66 0.27 -9.11 -14.00
N VAL A 67 1.28 -8.52 -14.63
CA VAL A 67 2.13 -7.46 -14.07
C VAL A 67 2.03 -6.26 -15.00
N GLY A 68 1.39 -5.19 -14.52
CA GLY A 68 1.37 -3.89 -15.17
C GLY A 68 2.37 -2.93 -14.53
N ASP A 69 2.34 -1.66 -14.94
CA ASP A 69 3.25 -0.64 -14.43
C ASP A 69 3.06 -0.31 -12.93
N PHE A 70 1.82 -0.35 -12.45
CA PHE A 70 1.47 0.07 -11.07
C PHE A 70 0.75 -1.00 -10.26
N VAL A 71 0.27 -2.07 -10.90
CA VAL A 71 -0.58 -3.10 -10.28
C VAL A 71 -0.09 -4.48 -10.69
N ILE A 72 -0.21 -5.45 -9.77
CA ILE A 72 0.02 -6.88 -10.01
C ILE A 72 -1.28 -7.62 -9.69
N LEU A 73 -1.67 -8.52 -10.60
CA LEU A 73 -2.76 -9.47 -10.38
C LEU A 73 -2.17 -10.86 -10.08
N ARG A 74 -2.15 -11.26 -8.82
CA ARG A 74 -1.75 -12.63 -8.43
C ARG A 74 -2.88 -13.59 -8.71
N ARG A 75 -2.61 -14.68 -9.44
CA ARG A 75 -3.57 -15.75 -9.72
C ARG A 75 -2.97 -17.09 -9.30
N ASN A 76 -3.15 -17.43 -8.03
CA ASN A 76 -2.54 -18.62 -7.42
C ASN A 76 -3.29 -19.91 -7.82
N ARG A 77 -4.62 -19.86 -7.94
CA ARG A 77 -5.44 -21.02 -8.31
C ARG A 77 -6.75 -20.59 -8.98
N GLY A 78 -7.33 -21.46 -9.82
CA GLY A 78 -8.57 -21.19 -10.55
C GLY A 78 -8.36 -20.27 -11.76
N GLY A 79 -9.46 -19.82 -12.36
CA GLY A 79 -9.43 -18.99 -13.57
C GLY A 79 -10.21 -17.69 -13.37
N LEU A 80 -9.54 -16.59 -13.02
CA LEU A 80 -10.20 -15.29 -12.96
C LEU A 80 -10.45 -14.72 -14.37
N ILE A 81 -9.39 -14.64 -15.18
CA ILE A 81 -9.40 -14.01 -16.50
C ILE A 81 -8.85 -14.91 -17.61
N LYS A 82 -9.36 -14.72 -18.82
CA LYS A 82 -8.76 -15.18 -20.08
C LYS A 82 -8.40 -13.98 -20.96
N ARG A 83 -7.32 -14.14 -21.72
CA ARG A 83 -6.82 -13.17 -22.70
C ARG A 83 -6.89 -13.81 -24.10
N PRO A 84 -7.93 -13.52 -24.89
CA PRO A 84 -8.06 -14.06 -26.24
C PRO A 84 -6.93 -13.54 -27.15
N LYS A 85 -6.54 -14.34 -28.16
CA LYS A 85 -5.56 -13.90 -29.17
C LYS A 85 -6.04 -12.70 -30.00
N SER A 86 -7.35 -12.48 -30.05
CA SER A 86 -7.98 -11.33 -30.71
C SER A 86 -7.87 -10.02 -29.91
N GLY A 87 -7.28 -10.04 -28.71
CA GLY A 87 -7.20 -8.89 -27.80
C GLY A 87 -8.32 -8.86 -26.76
N GLY A 88 -8.16 -7.97 -25.78
CA GLY A 88 -9.09 -7.78 -24.67
C GLY A 88 -8.92 -8.78 -23.52
N VAL A 89 -9.78 -8.60 -22.51
CA VAL A 89 -9.83 -9.41 -21.29
C VAL A 89 -11.25 -9.94 -21.10
N GLN A 90 -11.38 -11.19 -20.71
CA GLN A 90 -12.65 -11.80 -20.32
C GLN A 90 -12.59 -12.31 -18.89
N ILE A 91 -13.53 -11.90 -18.04
CA ILE A 91 -13.69 -12.47 -16.70
C ILE A 91 -14.45 -13.79 -16.82
N VAL A 92 -13.79 -14.90 -16.47
CA VAL A 92 -14.38 -16.25 -16.59
C VAL A 92 -14.86 -16.82 -15.26
N ALA A 93 -14.37 -16.28 -14.14
CA ALA A 93 -14.93 -16.57 -12.82
C ALA A 93 -16.37 -16.03 -12.69
N SER A 94 -17.21 -16.72 -11.94
CA SER A 94 -18.56 -16.31 -11.55
C SER A 94 -18.61 -15.63 -10.19
N GLY A 95 -17.53 -15.66 -9.41
CA GLY A 95 -17.42 -14.95 -8.13
C GLY A 95 -16.09 -15.18 -7.43
N ARG A 96 -15.95 -14.64 -6.21
CA ARG A 96 -14.73 -14.76 -5.39
C ARG A 96 -14.28 -16.20 -5.13
N ALA A 97 -15.22 -17.14 -5.03
CA ALA A 97 -14.95 -18.54 -4.70
C ALA A 97 -14.30 -19.35 -5.84
N ASP A 98 -14.40 -18.89 -7.10
CA ASP A 98 -13.92 -19.63 -8.27
C ASP A 98 -12.41 -19.50 -8.51
N TRP A 99 -11.73 -18.67 -7.73
CA TRP A 99 -10.30 -18.38 -7.91
C TRP A 99 -9.64 -17.93 -6.61
N VAL A 100 -8.33 -18.11 -6.52
CA VAL A 100 -7.49 -17.69 -5.39
C VAL A 100 -6.40 -16.77 -5.91
N GLY A 101 -6.25 -15.61 -5.27
CA GLY A 101 -5.35 -14.56 -5.71
C GLY A 101 -5.69 -13.21 -5.07
N SER A 102 -4.93 -12.20 -5.47
CA SER A 102 -4.95 -10.83 -4.93
C SER A 102 -4.71 -9.82 -6.06
N LEU A 103 -5.19 -8.60 -5.86
CA LEU A 103 -4.78 -7.43 -6.62
C LEU A 103 -3.87 -6.60 -5.69
N GLU A 104 -2.64 -6.34 -6.12
CA GLU A 104 -1.60 -5.69 -5.32
C GLU A 104 -1.13 -4.44 -6.05
N LEU A 105 -0.86 -3.36 -5.31
CA LEU A 105 -0.10 -2.23 -5.86
C LEU A 105 1.37 -2.63 -5.97
N ARG A 106 2.05 -2.08 -6.95
CA ARG A 106 3.50 -2.18 -7.05
C ARG A 106 4.12 -1.11 -6.20
N ASP A 107 5.00 -1.52 -5.32
CA ASP A 107 5.77 -0.61 -4.50
C ASP A 107 7.05 -0.18 -5.21
N GLU A 108 7.56 0.97 -4.83
CA GLU A 108 8.91 1.41 -5.16
C GLU A 108 9.58 2.06 -3.94
N PRO A 109 10.93 2.02 -3.87
CA PRO A 109 11.65 2.59 -2.76
C PRO A 109 11.38 4.08 -2.59
N VAL A 110 11.23 4.52 -1.35
CA VAL A 110 11.15 5.94 -0.98
C VAL A 110 12.54 6.58 -1.17
N ASP A 111 12.54 7.84 -1.59
CA ASP A 111 13.77 8.61 -1.76
C ASP A 111 14.53 8.78 -0.43
N GLU A 112 15.85 8.56 -0.46
CA GLU A 112 16.69 8.57 0.74
C GLU A 112 16.67 9.92 1.47
N GLN A 113 16.51 11.03 0.74
CA GLN A 113 16.40 12.36 1.34
C GLN A 113 15.07 12.52 2.07
N ALA A 114 13.97 11.95 1.54
CA ALA A 114 12.68 11.94 2.22
C ALA A 114 12.76 11.13 3.52
N MET A 115 13.34 9.93 3.48
CA MET A 115 13.58 9.11 4.67
C MET A 115 14.39 9.86 5.73
N ARG A 116 15.51 10.47 5.34
CA ARG A 116 16.33 11.28 6.26
C ARG A 116 15.56 12.46 6.85
N ASN A 117 14.69 13.11 6.09
CA ASN A 117 13.87 14.20 6.59
C ASN A 117 12.84 13.72 7.61
N THR A 118 12.18 12.58 7.38
CA THR A 118 11.29 11.95 8.37
C THR A 118 12.03 11.64 9.68
N ALA A 119 13.23 11.05 9.59
CA ALA A 119 14.05 10.77 10.78
C ALA A 119 14.45 12.06 11.53
N ARG A 120 14.76 13.15 10.81
CA ARG A 120 15.04 14.46 11.42
C ARG A 120 13.83 15.00 12.17
N VAL A 121 12.63 14.93 11.59
CA VAL A 121 11.40 15.37 12.25
C VAL A 121 11.16 14.54 13.52
N MET A 122 11.21 13.21 13.43
CA MET A 122 11.01 12.33 14.59
C MET A 122 12.01 12.61 15.72
N ARG A 123 13.27 12.90 15.38
CA ARG A 123 14.29 13.34 16.35
C ARG A 123 13.92 14.68 16.99
N ASP A 124 13.64 15.70 16.17
CA ASP A 124 13.49 17.09 16.61
C ASP A 124 12.20 17.32 17.41
N VAL A 125 11.17 16.49 17.21
CA VAL A 125 9.91 16.54 17.96
C VAL A 125 10.12 16.14 19.44
N GLU A 126 11.11 15.29 19.73
CA GLU A 126 11.42 14.83 21.09
C GLU A 126 10.18 14.34 21.87
N ALA A 127 9.29 13.60 21.20
CA ALA A 127 8.06 13.10 21.80
C ALA A 127 8.35 11.97 22.80
N ASP A 128 7.65 11.99 23.94
CA ASP A 128 7.62 10.86 24.89
C ASP A 128 6.66 9.77 24.38
N VAL A 129 5.58 10.19 23.72
CA VAL A 129 4.62 9.35 23.00
C VAL A 129 4.37 9.98 21.63
N LEU A 130 4.67 9.23 20.57
CA LEU A 130 4.50 9.66 19.19
C LEU A 130 3.51 8.74 18.49
N GLY A 131 2.35 9.30 18.12
CA GLY A 131 1.46 8.68 17.16
C GLY A 131 2.02 8.86 15.75
N VAL A 132 2.03 7.79 14.96
CA VAL A 132 2.43 7.85 13.55
C VAL A 132 1.31 7.32 12.67
N VAL A 133 1.12 7.93 11.51
CA VAL A 133 0.16 7.47 10.51
C VAL A 133 0.88 7.13 9.21
N GLU A 134 0.26 6.27 8.40
CA GLU A 134 0.80 5.73 7.15
C GLU A 134 2.08 4.92 7.38
N VAL A 135 2.06 4.05 8.40
CA VAL A 135 3.16 3.12 8.68
C VAL A 135 2.96 1.83 7.91
N GLU A 136 4.01 1.34 7.26
CA GLU A 136 3.99 0.08 6.50
C GLU A 136 3.76 -1.15 7.40
N SER A 137 4.51 -1.23 8.49
CA SER A 137 4.44 -2.35 9.43
C SER A 137 5.20 -2.03 10.72
N ARG A 138 4.92 -2.81 11.78
CA ARG A 138 5.64 -2.69 13.05
C ARG A 138 7.15 -2.95 12.94
N PRO A 139 7.64 -3.99 12.24
CA PRO A 139 9.08 -4.20 12.06
C PRO A 139 9.76 -3.01 11.38
N VAL A 140 9.16 -2.50 10.30
CA VAL A 140 9.67 -1.32 9.57
C VAL A 140 9.77 -0.10 10.49
N LEU A 141 8.72 0.21 11.24
CA LEU A 141 8.72 1.35 12.16
C LEU A 141 9.78 1.21 13.25
N ARG A 142 9.95 0.01 13.81
CA ARG A 142 10.98 -0.29 14.81
C ARG A 142 12.37 -0.09 14.22
N ASP A 143 12.63 -0.63 13.04
CA ASP A 143 13.96 -0.60 12.41
C ASP A 143 14.32 0.83 12.00
N PHE A 144 13.36 1.60 11.47
CA PHE A 144 13.56 3.02 11.19
C PHE A 144 13.84 3.86 12.45
N ASN A 145 13.15 3.58 13.55
CA ASN A 145 13.44 4.23 14.85
C ASN A 145 14.82 3.82 15.39
N ALA A 146 15.21 2.56 15.27
CA ALA A 146 16.48 2.05 15.78
C ALA A 146 17.69 2.51 14.95
N ASP A 147 17.55 2.59 13.63
CA ASP A 147 18.66 2.87 12.71
C ASP A 147 18.60 4.29 12.16
N GLY A 148 17.43 4.72 11.65
CA GLY A 148 17.27 6.03 11.01
C GLY A 148 17.34 7.20 12.00
N VAL A 149 16.54 7.16 13.06
CA VAL A 149 16.52 8.23 14.08
C VAL A 149 17.83 8.24 14.89
N ALA A 150 18.33 7.06 15.27
CA ALA A 150 19.58 6.94 16.02
C ALA A 150 20.81 7.42 15.23
N ALA A 151 20.86 7.14 13.92
CA ALA A 151 21.94 7.62 13.05
C ALA A 151 22.05 9.16 13.01
N LEU A 152 20.97 9.87 13.35
CA LEU A 152 20.95 11.34 13.47
C LEU A 152 21.18 11.85 14.89
N GLY A 153 21.59 10.96 15.80
CA GLY A 153 21.80 11.26 17.23
C GLY A 153 20.52 11.41 18.04
N GLY A 154 19.38 10.93 17.52
CA GLY A 154 18.11 10.99 18.24
C GLY A 154 17.94 9.89 19.27
N GLU A 155 17.18 10.19 20.33
CA GLU A 155 16.77 9.19 21.31
C GLU A 155 15.70 8.26 20.71
N THR A 156 15.94 6.95 20.80
CA THR A 156 15.04 5.96 20.22
C THR A 156 13.86 5.67 21.14
N CYS A 157 12.68 5.47 20.56
CA CYS A 157 11.53 4.97 21.30
C CYS A 157 11.74 3.48 21.63
N ARG A 158 11.45 3.09 22.88
CA ARG A 158 11.62 1.72 23.37
C ARG A 158 10.50 0.79 22.87
N HIS A 159 9.28 1.32 22.81
CA HIS A 159 8.10 0.55 22.47
C HIS A 159 7.57 1.00 21.11
N ALA A 160 7.16 0.04 20.30
CA ALA A 160 6.54 0.25 19.00
C ALA A 160 5.34 -0.69 18.86
N MET A 161 4.17 -0.12 18.60
CA MET A 161 2.94 -0.82 18.27
C MET A 161 2.41 -0.29 16.95
N VAL A 162 1.87 -1.17 16.11
CA VAL A 162 1.12 -0.78 14.91
C VAL A 162 -0.24 -1.46 15.00
N VAL A 163 -1.27 -0.71 14.66
CA VAL A 163 -2.65 -1.17 14.55
C VAL A 163 -2.94 -1.27 13.06
N ASP A 164 -2.99 -2.50 12.57
CA ASP A 164 -3.24 -2.80 11.17
C ASP A 164 -4.60 -2.24 10.75
N GLY A 165 -4.61 -1.50 9.64
CA GLY A 165 -5.80 -0.99 8.99
C GLY A 165 -6.43 -2.04 8.06
N ASN A 166 -7.62 -1.71 7.55
CA ASN A 166 -8.25 -2.51 6.49
C ASN A 166 -7.87 -2.01 5.08
N ASP A 167 -6.77 -1.28 4.97
CA ASP A 167 -6.31 -0.66 3.74
C ASP A 167 -5.08 -1.39 3.20
N THR A 168 -5.21 -1.98 2.03
CA THR A 168 -4.16 -2.81 1.41
C THR A 168 -2.95 -2.00 0.94
N ARG A 169 -2.94 -0.67 1.09
CA ARG A 169 -1.82 0.21 0.74
C ARG A 169 -0.73 0.25 1.82
N GLY A 170 -0.93 -0.41 2.96
CA GLY A 170 0.03 -0.37 4.07
C GLY A 170 0.09 1.01 4.72
N ILE A 171 -1.07 1.61 4.95
CA ILE A 171 -1.21 2.95 5.56
C ILE A 171 -1.71 2.84 7.01
N ASP A 172 -1.04 2.01 7.81
CA ASP A 172 -1.47 1.69 9.17
C ASP A 172 -1.16 2.83 10.16
N VAL A 173 -1.72 2.74 11.37
CA VAL A 173 -1.47 3.69 12.44
C VAL A 173 -0.55 3.05 13.47
N GLY A 174 0.52 3.75 13.85
CA GLY A 174 1.47 3.30 14.85
C GLY A 174 1.55 4.20 16.08
N LEU A 175 2.13 3.63 17.12
CA LEU A 175 2.44 4.29 18.39
C LEU A 175 3.87 3.94 18.80
N LEU A 176 4.68 4.96 19.01
CA LEU A 176 6.01 4.86 19.59
C LEU A 176 6.01 5.48 20.99
N THR A 177 6.61 4.81 21.97
CA THR A 177 6.79 5.39 23.31
C THR A 177 8.23 5.23 23.80
N ARG A 178 8.70 6.25 24.52
CA ARG A 178 9.97 6.21 25.25
C ARG A 178 9.88 5.28 26.45
N GLN A 179 11.02 4.97 27.04
CA GLN A 179 11.04 4.22 28.29
C GLN A 179 10.27 4.96 29.40
N GLY A 180 9.30 4.29 30.00
CA GLY A 180 8.50 4.85 31.11
C GLY A 180 7.17 5.47 30.70
N PHE A 181 6.77 5.35 29.42
CA PHE A 181 5.50 5.80 28.87
C PHE A 181 4.77 4.70 28.12
#